data_AF-A0A356F541-F1
#
_entry.id   AF-A0A356F541-F1
#
_cell.length_a   1.000
_cell.length_b   1.000
_cell.length_c   1.000
_cell.angle_alpha   90.00
_cell.angle_beta   90.00
_cell.angle_gamma   90.00
#
_symmetry.space_group_name_H-M   'P 1'
#
loop_
_entity.id
_entity.type
_entity.pdbx_description
1 polymer ?
#
loop_
_entity_poly.entity_id
_entity_poly.type
_entity_poly.pdbx_seq_one_letter_code
_entity_poly.pdbx_strand_id
1 'polypeptide(L)'
;VDSAGKRNVGDLDSLNIEAAKEIARQIRLRNLSGKIIIDFAGSSEYRFMKKVIEVLEEELADDICHSRVLGLSRAGNVEILRQRRRPSLRDLYTVECPTCCGTGRVEP
;
A
#
# COMPACT_ATOMS: atom_id res chain seq x y z
N VAL A 1 -6.30 3.54 -3.10
CA VAL A 1 -5.85 4.68 -3.92
C VAL A 1 -7.10 5.29 -4.51
N ASP A 2 -7.25 6.61 -4.45
CA ASP A 2 -8.47 7.28 -4.91
C ASP A 2 -8.19 8.11 -6.16
N SER A 3 -9.07 8.04 -7.15
CA SER A 3 -9.05 8.87 -8.34
C SER A 3 -10.04 10.00 -8.13
N ALA A 4 -9.53 11.20 -7.79
CA ALA A 4 -10.38 12.38 -7.57
C ALA A 4 -11.19 12.77 -8.85
N GLY A 5 -12.33 12.14 -9.08
CA GLY A 5 -13.24 12.31 -10.24
C GLY A 5 -13.13 11.23 -11.34
N LYS A 6 -14.14 11.16 -12.23
CA LYS A 6 -14.14 10.28 -13.42
C LYS A 6 -13.01 10.69 -14.37
N ARG A 7 -11.89 9.98 -14.33
CA ARG A 7 -10.79 10.14 -15.30
C ARG A 7 -10.82 9.01 -16.34
N ASN A 8 -10.24 9.25 -17.51
CA ASN A 8 -10.13 8.23 -18.54
C ASN A 8 -9.20 7.10 -18.08
N VAL A 9 -9.29 5.92 -18.70
CA VAL A 9 -8.47 4.74 -18.32
C VAL A 9 -6.97 5.07 -18.29
N GLY A 10 -6.46 5.85 -19.26
CA GLY A 10 -5.05 6.24 -19.30
C GLY A 10 -4.59 7.11 -18.12
N ASP A 11 -5.48 7.95 -17.57
CA ASP A 11 -5.18 8.80 -16.42
C ASP A 11 -5.15 8.01 -15.10
N LEU A 12 -5.84 6.85 -15.06
CA LEU A 12 -5.82 5.95 -13.91
C LEU A 12 -4.53 5.15 -13.87
N ASP A 13 -4.03 4.70 -15.01
CA ASP A 13 -2.77 3.97 -15.10
C ASP A 13 -1.60 4.84 -14.60
N SER A 14 -1.48 6.09 -15.07
CA SER A 14 -0.44 7.01 -14.60
C SER A 14 -0.55 7.29 -13.11
N LEU A 15 -1.75 7.56 -12.60
CA LEU A 15 -2.00 7.76 -11.18
C LEU A 15 -1.62 6.55 -10.33
N ASN A 16 -1.96 5.34 -10.77
CA ASN A 16 -1.62 4.12 -10.03
C ASN A 16 -0.11 3.86 -10.02
N ILE A 17 0.61 4.23 -11.09
CA ILE A 17 2.08 4.14 -11.14
C ILE A 17 2.73 5.15 -10.19
N GLU A 18 2.25 6.39 -10.15
CA GLU A 18 2.70 7.39 -9.17
C GLU A 18 2.43 6.93 -7.73
N ALA A 19 1.23 6.38 -7.50
CA ALA A 19 0.84 5.83 -6.21
C ALA A 19 1.74 4.65 -5.80
N ALA A 20 2.09 3.75 -6.73
CA ALA A 20 2.98 2.62 -6.44
C ALA A 20 4.34 3.07 -5.91
N LYS A 21 4.96 4.06 -6.57
CA LYS A 21 6.25 4.65 -6.15
C LYS A 21 6.16 5.27 -4.76
N GLU A 22 5.11 6.07 -4.52
CA GLU A 22 4.92 6.72 -3.22
C GLU A 22 4.62 5.71 -2.11
N ILE A 23 3.83 4.67 -2.39
CA ILE A 23 3.54 3.61 -1.43
C ILE A 23 4.81 2.86 -1.04
N ALA A 24 5.64 2.47 -2.01
CA ALA A 24 6.92 1.80 -1.74
C ALA A 24 7.83 2.67 -0.86
N ARG A 25 7.92 3.98 -1.16
CA ARG A 25 8.64 4.96 -0.35
C ARG A 25 8.07 5.04 1.08
N GLN A 26 6.75 5.11 1.24
CA GLN A 26 6.09 5.20 2.56
C GLN A 26 6.25 3.92 3.38
N ILE A 27 6.25 2.74 2.76
CA ILE A 27 6.53 1.47 3.43
C ILE A 27 7.89 1.52 4.13
N ARG A 28 8.92 2.02 3.44
CA ARG A 28 10.28 2.19 3.99
C ARG A 28 10.32 3.26 5.08
N LEU A 29 9.81 4.46 4.79
CA LEU A 29 9.88 5.60 5.72
C LEU A 29 9.14 5.35 7.02
N ARG A 30 7.95 4.75 6.95
CA ARG A 30 7.15 4.43 8.14
C ARG A 30 7.55 3.11 8.79
N ASN A 31 8.47 2.38 8.18
CA ASN A 31 8.86 1.03 8.54
C ASN A 31 7.62 0.12 8.74
N LEU A 32 6.73 0.10 7.75
CA LEU A 32 5.56 -0.77 7.74
C LEU A 32 6.00 -2.22 7.52
N SER A 33 5.36 -3.19 8.16
CA SER A 33 5.74 -4.60 8.03
C SER A 33 4.52 -5.51 8.14
N GLY A 34 4.71 -6.79 7.82
CA GLY A 34 3.65 -7.79 7.78
C GLY A 34 2.99 -7.87 6.42
N LYS A 35 1.69 -8.20 6.42
CA LYS A 35 0.85 -8.18 5.22
C LYS A 35 0.41 -6.76 4.93
N ILE A 36 0.82 -6.24 3.78
CA ILE A 36 0.41 -4.93 3.28
C ILE A 36 -0.49 -5.19 2.08
N ILE A 37 -1.71 -4.64 2.13
CA ILE A 37 -2.73 -4.79 1.09
C ILE A 37 -2.96 -3.41 0.48
N ILE A 38 -2.88 -3.33 -0.84
CA ILE A 38 -3.07 -2.09 -1.59
C ILE A 38 -4.25 -2.27 -2.53
N ASP A 39 -5.27 -1.44 -2.32
CA ASP A 39 -6.42 -1.32 -3.22
C ASP A 39 -6.15 -0.16 -4.19
N PHE A 40 -5.94 -0.46 -5.48
CA PHE A 40 -5.67 0.55 -6.51
C PHE A 40 -6.97 1.05 -7.15
N ALA A 41 -6.96 2.29 -7.67
CA ALA A 41 -8.16 2.88 -8.25
C ALA A 41 -8.51 2.20 -9.59
N GLY A 42 -9.80 1.98 -9.82
CA GLY A 42 -10.32 1.52 -11.11
C GLY A 42 -10.50 0.00 -11.20
N SER A 43 -10.03 -0.60 -12.29
CA SER A 43 -10.22 -2.02 -12.60
C SER A 43 -9.26 -2.90 -11.83
N SER A 44 -9.78 -4.02 -11.30
CA SER A 44 -9.01 -5.08 -10.64
C SER A 44 -8.52 -6.16 -11.62
N GLU A 45 -8.57 -5.93 -12.93
CA GLU A 45 -8.03 -6.89 -13.89
C GLU A 45 -6.50 -6.86 -13.92
N TYR A 46 -5.90 -8.04 -13.96
CA TYR A 46 -4.44 -8.22 -13.96
C TYR A 46 -3.73 -7.42 -15.06
N ARG A 47 -4.33 -7.26 -16.25
CA ARG A 47 -3.72 -6.51 -17.36
C ARG A 47 -3.39 -5.05 -17.01
N PHE A 48 -4.22 -4.40 -16.20
CA PHE A 48 -4.00 -3.02 -15.75
C PHE A 48 -3.03 -2.98 -14.58
N MET A 49 -3.10 -3.98 -13.70
CA MET A 49 -2.26 -4.05 -12.51
C MET A 49 -0.84 -4.55 -12.77
N LYS A 50 -0.57 -5.20 -13.91
CA LYS A 50 0.74 -5.76 -14.23
C LYS A 50 1.87 -4.72 -14.12
N LYS A 51 1.72 -3.56 -14.77
CA LYS A 51 2.74 -2.49 -14.72
C LYS A 51 2.90 -1.91 -13.30
N VAL A 52 1.79 -1.82 -12.57
CA VAL A 52 1.80 -1.32 -11.18
C VAL A 52 2.56 -2.28 -10.26
N ILE A 53 2.38 -3.58 -10.44
CA ILE A 53 3.10 -4.64 -9.73
C ILE A 53 4.60 -4.59 -10.07
N GLU A 54 4.96 -4.47 -11.36
CA GLU A 54 6.36 -4.36 -11.81
C GLU A 54 7.05 -3.14 -11.17
N VAL A 55 6.38 -1.99 -11.10
CA VAL A 55 6.91 -0.79 -10.42
C VAL A 55 7.07 -1.02 -8.91
N LEU A 56 6.12 -1.70 -8.26
CA LEU A 56 6.28 -2.04 -6.84
C LEU A 56 7.46 -2.98 -6.59
N GLU A 57 7.68 -3.95 -7.47
CA GLU A 57 8.82 -4.87 -7.40
C GLU A 57 10.15 -4.13 -7.56
N GLU A 58 10.25 -3.25 -8.57
CA GLU A 58 11.44 -2.41 -8.80
C GLU A 58 11.71 -1.50 -7.61
N GLU A 59 10.70 -0.76 -7.14
CA GLU A 59 10.85 0.20 -6.04
C GLU A 59 11.16 -0.47 -4.69
N LEU A 60 10.84 -1.76 -4.52
CA LEU A 60 11.11 -2.52 -3.29
C LEU A 60 12.32 -3.46 -3.40
N ALA A 61 12.98 -3.53 -4.56
CA ALA A 61 14.12 -4.43 -4.78
C ALA A 61 15.27 -4.19 -3.78
N ASP A 62 15.54 -2.92 -3.47
CA ASP A 62 16.61 -2.51 -2.55
C ASP A 62 16.16 -2.41 -1.08
N ASP A 63 14.98 -2.92 -0.73
CA ASP A 63 14.50 -2.88 0.65
C ASP A 63 15.24 -3.87 1.56
N ILE A 64 16.03 -3.32 2.47
CA ILE A 64 16.82 -4.04 3.48
C ILE A 64 16.00 -4.99 4.38
N CYS A 65 14.69 -4.77 4.52
CA CYS A 65 13.81 -5.60 5.35
C CYS A 65 13.20 -6.78 4.59
N HIS A 66 13.67 -7.09 3.38
CA HIS A 66 13.19 -8.18 2.53
C HIS A 66 11.67 -8.10 2.28
N SER A 67 11.32 -7.39 1.22
CA SER A 67 9.96 -7.27 0.73
C SER A 67 9.71 -8.24 -0.42
N ARG A 68 8.51 -8.83 -0.45
CA ARG A 68 8.05 -9.67 -1.55
C ARG A 68 6.68 -9.20 -2.00
N VAL A 69 6.57 -8.77 -3.25
CA VAL A 69 5.29 -8.52 -3.90
C VAL A 69 4.70 -9.88 -4.29
N LEU A 70 3.48 -10.18 -3.84
CA LEU A 70 2.78 -11.43 -4.14
C LEU A 70 1.92 -11.33 -5.41
N GLY A 71 1.71 -10.10 -5.91
CA GLY A 71 0.87 -9.81 -7.05
C GLY A 71 -0.57 -9.52 -6.65
N LEU A 72 -1.50 -9.84 -7.55
CA LEU A 72 -2.91 -9.54 -7.41
C LEU A 72 -3.67 -10.68 -6.72
N SER A 73 -4.43 -10.36 -5.69
CA SER A 73 -5.29 -11.29 -4.96
C SER A 73 -6.61 -11.55 -5.68
N ARG A 74 -7.34 -12.59 -5.26
CA ARG A 74 -8.69 -12.90 -5.78
C ARG A 74 -9.69 -11.78 -5.54
N ALA A 75 -9.46 -10.94 -4.53
CA ALA A 75 -10.29 -9.78 -4.23
C ALA A 75 -9.93 -8.55 -5.07
N GLY A 76 -8.90 -8.63 -5.92
CA GLY A 76 -8.49 -7.50 -6.77
C GLY A 76 -7.47 -6.55 -6.12
N ASN A 77 -6.88 -6.92 -4.98
CA ASN A 77 -5.89 -6.10 -4.29
C ASN A 77 -4.47 -6.56 -4.60
N VAL A 78 -3.50 -5.65 -4.58
CA VAL A 78 -2.09 -6.03 -4.63
C VAL A 78 -1.59 -6.34 -3.22
N GLU A 79 -0.91 -7.47 -3.05
CA GLU A 79 -0.42 -7.94 -1.76
C GLU A 79 1.12 -7.89 -1.68
N ILE A 80 1.63 -7.45 -0.53
CA ILE A 80 3.05 -7.40 -0.22
C ILE A 80 3.29 -8.05 1.15
N LEU A 81 4.33 -8.87 1.24
CA LEU A 81 4.87 -9.36 2.50
C LEU A 81 6.20 -8.66 2.78
N ARG A 82 6.32 -8.01 3.93
CA ARG A 82 7.57 -7.37 4.37
C ARG A 82 7.94 -7.83 5.77
N GLN A 83 9.18 -8.29 5.97
CA GLN A 83 9.62 -8.77 7.27
C GLN A 83 9.66 -7.62 8.30
N ARG A 84 9.21 -7.90 9.53
CA ARG A 84 9.34 -6.96 10.65
C ARG A 84 10.71 -7.12 11.30
N ARG A 85 11.56 -6.11 11.21
CA ARG A 85 12.87 -6.06 11.87
C ARG A 85 12.95 -5.13 13.07
N ARG A 86 12.19 -4.03 13.04
CA ARG A 86 12.14 -2.98 14.07
C ARG A 86 10.71 -2.49 14.26
N PRO A 87 10.38 -1.84 15.38
CA PRO A 87 9.10 -1.14 15.54
C PRO A 87 8.86 -0.14 14.40
N SER A 88 7.60 0.03 13.98
CA SER A 88 7.20 1.03 13.00
C SER A 88 7.19 2.43 13.61
N LEU A 89 7.10 3.49 12.80
CA LEU A 89 6.94 4.84 13.34
C LEU A 89 5.69 4.98 14.21
N ARG A 90 4.61 4.28 13.86
CA ARG A 90 3.38 4.26 14.66
C ARG A 90 3.66 3.69 16.06
N ASP A 91 4.40 2.58 16.13
CA ASP A 91 4.72 1.93 17.41
C ASP A 91 5.59 2.82 18.32
N LEU A 92 6.42 3.70 17.73
CA LEU A 92 7.34 4.57 18.47
C LEU A 92 6.72 5.90 18.90
N TYR A 93 5.81 6.45 18.09
CA TYR A 93 5.33 7.82 18.24
C TYR A 93 3.82 7.94 18.49
N THR A 94 3.13 6.83 18.66
CA THR A 94 1.69 6.85 18.97
C THR A 94 1.37 5.97 20.16
N VAL A 95 0.30 6.34 20.84
CA VAL A 95 -0.35 5.52 21.87
C VAL A 95 -1.76 5.21 21.39
N GLU A 96 -2.38 4.21 22.01
CA GLU A 96 -3.79 3.94 21.79
C GLU A 96 -4.64 5.15 22.19
N CYS A 97 -5.61 5.52 21.35
CA CYS A 97 -6.46 6.67 21.60
C CYS A 97 -7.36 6.40 22.82
N PRO A 98 -7.31 7.22 23.89
CA PRO A 98 -8.06 6.96 25.12
C PRO A 98 -9.58 7.17 24.94
N THR A 99 -10.00 7.90 23.90
CA THR A 99 -11.41 8.18 23.64
C THR A 99 -12.11 7.03 22.94
N CYS A 100 -11.46 6.44 21.93
CA CYS A 100 -12.07 5.39 21.10
C CYS A 100 -11.43 4.00 21.29
N CYS A 101 -10.43 3.87 22.17
CA CYS A 101 -9.69 2.63 22.42
C CYS A 101 -9.28 1.93 21.12
N GLY A 102 -8.66 2.70 20.21
CA GLY A 102 -8.17 2.20 18.93
C GLY A 102 -9.22 1.89 17.85
N THR A 103 -10.53 1.97 18.15
CA THR A 103 -11.60 1.62 17.19
C THR A 103 -11.78 2.64 16.07
N GLY A 104 -11.35 3.89 16.29
CA GLY A 104 -11.55 5.00 15.36
C GLY A 104 -13.01 5.46 15.24
N ARG A 105 -13.90 5.02 16.13
CA ARG A 105 -15.32 5.43 16.19
C ARG A 105 -15.70 5.73 17.64
N VAL A 106 -16.63 6.67 17.84
CA VAL A 106 -17.25 6.95 19.14
C VAL A 106 -18.76 6.82 18.96
N GLU A 107 -19.43 6.22 19.93
CA GLU A 107 -20.89 6.20 19.93
C GLU A 107 -21.42 7.60 20.32
N PRO A 108 -22.47 8.08 19.65
CA PRO A 108 -23.06 9.39 19.93
C PRO A 108 -23.74 9.47 21.31
#